data_AF-A0A842MSN1-F1
#
_entry.id   AF-A0A842MSN1-F1
#
_cell.length_a   1.000
_cell.length_b   1.000
_cell.length_c   1.000
_cell.angle_alpha   90.00
_cell.angle_beta   90.00
_cell.angle_gamma   90.00
#
_symmetry.space_group_name_H-M   'P 1'
#
loop_
_entity.id
_entity.type
_entity.pdbx_description
1 polymer ?
#
loop_
_entity_poly.entity_id
_entity_poly.type
_entity_poly.pdbx_seq_one_letter_code
_entity_poly.pdbx_strand_id
1 'polypeptide(L)'
;MTHFGIKEDENGLSEEDEKFFKEAEKWGVLKSIESTKNKSSTSVAIYDYVLNPIYSPFFLISYRKGRKIEIDAGSLRQMYLIGEQAITTEVRKQLRLSASDESGAQPQQATLL
;
A
#
# COMPACT_ATOMS: atom_id res chain seq x y z
N MET A 1 -5.74 -12.63 3.69
CA MET A 1 -5.49 -11.29 3.12
C MET A 1 -4.03 -10.94 3.33
N THR A 2 -3.47 -10.03 2.54
CA THR A 2 -2.12 -9.51 2.76
C THR A 2 -2.17 -8.47 3.86
N HIS A 3 -1.24 -8.60 4.81
CA HIS A 3 -1.03 -7.61 5.86
C HIS A 3 0.13 -6.73 5.43
N PHE A 4 0.03 -5.44 5.68
CA PHE A 4 1.15 -4.51 5.50
C PHE A 4 1.40 -3.73 6.80
N GLY A 5 2.66 -3.49 7.10
CA GLY A 5 3.10 -2.63 8.18
C GLY A 5 3.70 -1.35 7.62
N ILE A 6 3.69 -0.30 8.44
CA ILE A 6 4.32 0.97 8.11
C ILE A 6 5.69 0.98 8.79
N LYS A 7 6.74 1.17 8.00
CA LYS A 7 8.09 1.37 8.50
C LYS A 7 8.27 2.86 8.76
N GLU A 8 8.71 3.21 9.96
CA GLU A 8 9.09 4.58 10.29
C GLU A 8 10.42 4.91 9.59
N ASP A 9 10.38 5.95 8.76
CA ASP A 9 11.57 6.62 8.22
C ASP A 9 11.92 7.85 9.10
N GLU A 10 13.01 8.56 8.80
CA GLU A 10 13.54 9.67 9.62
C GLU A 10 12.50 10.78 9.91
N ASN A 11 11.48 10.93 9.07
CA ASN A 11 10.43 11.93 9.23
C ASN A 11 9.17 11.43 9.98
N GLY A 12 9.08 10.14 10.31
CA GLY A 12 7.92 9.55 10.97
C GLY A 12 6.57 9.80 10.25
N LEU A 13 5.49 9.42 10.94
CA LEU A 13 4.12 9.77 10.54
C LEU A 13 3.76 11.13 11.13
N SER A 14 3.16 11.98 10.30
CA SER A 14 2.59 13.26 10.74
C SER A 14 1.24 13.00 11.43
N GLU A 15 0.80 13.96 12.25
CA GLU A 15 -0.54 13.95 12.84
C GLU A 15 -1.65 13.87 11.79
N GLU A 16 -1.42 14.47 10.62
CA GLU A 16 -2.34 14.40 9.47
C GLU A 16 -2.48 12.97 8.94
N ASP A 17 -1.38 12.21 8.88
CA ASP A 17 -1.39 10.83 8.42
C ASP A 17 -2.16 9.97 9.42
N GLU A 18 -1.90 10.13 10.72
CA GLU A 18 -2.63 9.41 11.77
C GLU A 18 -4.14 9.67 11.70
N LYS A 19 -4.53 10.93 11.46
CA LYS A 19 -5.93 11.29 11.27
C LYS A 19 -6.52 10.61 10.04
N PHE A 20 -5.79 10.58 8.93
CA PHE A 20 -6.19 9.87 7.72
C PHE A 20 -6.39 8.37 7.98
N PHE A 21 -5.48 7.70 8.69
CA PHE A 21 -5.63 6.28 9.05
C PHE A 21 -6.86 6.02 9.92
N LYS A 22 -7.13 6.88 10.90
CA LYS A 22 -8.33 6.77 11.76
C LYS A 22 -9.61 6.96 10.95
N GLU A 23 -9.64 7.89 10.01
CA GLU A 23 -10.79 8.09 9.12
C GLU A 23 -10.96 6.88 8.19
N ALA A 24 -9.90 6.42 7.55
CA ALA A 24 -9.93 5.26 6.67
C ALA A 24 -10.40 3.98 7.41
N GLU A 25 -10.00 3.80 8.67
CA GLU A 25 -10.51 2.72 9.52
C GLU A 25 -12.01 2.89 9.81
N LYS A 26 -12.44 4.09 10.18
CA LYS A 26 -13.85 4.42 10.44
C LYS A 26 -14.75 4.14 9.23
N TRP A 27 -14.26 4.40 8.02
CA TRP A 27 -14.97 4.15 6.76
C TRP A 27 -14.82 2.71 6.23
N GLY A 28 -14.10 1.84 6.94
CA GLY A 28 -13.92 0.44 6.53
C GLY A 28 -13.03 0.25 5.31
N VAL A 29 -12.18 1.23 5.00
CA VAL A 29 -11.18 1.18 3.92
C VAL A 29 -10.03 0.27 4.33
N LEU A 30 -9.59 0.39 5.57
CA LEU A 30 -8.54 -0.42 6.18
C LEU A 30 -9.00 -0.97 7.52
N LYS A 31 -8.38 -2.07 7.95
CA LYS A 31 -8.57 -2.66 9.27
C LYS A 31 -7.23 -2.71 9.98
N SER A 32 -7.17 -2.15 11.18
CA SER A 32 -6.04 -2.33 12.09
C SER A 32 -6.11 -3.70 12.76
N ILE A 33 -4.99 -4.41 12.82
CA ILE A 33 -4.84 -5.70 13.48
C ILE A 33 -3.63 -5.60 14.38
N GLU A 34 -3.80 -5.85 15.67
CA GLU A 34 -2.70 -5.78 16.63
C GLU A 34 -1.62 -6.82 16.28
N SER A 35 -0.39 -6.35 16.09
CA SER A 35 0.78 -7.18 15.85
C SER A 35 1.18 -7.87 17.16
N THR A 36 1.14 -9.19 17.17
CA THR A 36 1.43 -10.00 18.36
C THR A 36 2.92 -10.05 18.72
N LYS A 37 3.80 -9.31 18.02
CA LYS A 37 5.26 -9.46 18.14
C LYS A 37 6.04 -8.17 18.43
N ASN A 38 5.42 -6.99 18.50
CA ASN A 38 6.17 -5.73 18.56
C ASN A 38 6.35 -5.17 19.99
N LYS A 39 7.60 -4.81 20.33
CA LYS A 39 8.05 -4.12 21.56
C LYS A 39 8.28 -2.60 21.34
N SER A 40 7.68 -2.03 20.30
CA SER A 40 7.80 -0.60 19.96
C SER A 40 6.69 0.20 20.64
N SER A 41 6.99 1.38 21.18
CA SER A 41 6.05 2.23 21.91
C SER A 41 5.17 3.13 21.03
N THR A 42 5.43 3.22 19.72
CA THR A 42 4.60 3.99 18.79
C THR A 42 3.42 3.16 18.30
N SER A 43 2.20 3.70 18.39
CA SER A 43 0.93 3.02 18.09
C SER A 43 0.92 2.36 16.72
N VAL A 44 1.42 3.03 15.67
CA VAL A 44 1.34 2.53 14.29
C VAL A 44 2.29 1.35 14.03
N ALA A 45 3.45 1.32 14.68
CA ALA A 45 4.35 0.17 14.62
C ALA A 45 3.79 -1.06 15.34
N ILE A 46 2.77 -0.91 16.18
CA ILE A 46 2.10 -2.01 16.88
C ILE A 46 1.02 -2.64 16.00
N TYR A 47 0.52 -1.97 14.96
CA TYR A 47 -0.57 -2.48 14.13
C TYR A 47 -0.11 -2.94 12.75
N ASP A 48 -0.60 -4.11 12.35
CA ASP A 48 -0.61 -4.56 10.97
C ASP A 48 -1.92 -4.15 10.32
N TYR A 49 -1.85 -3.58 9.12
CA TYR A 49 -3.01 -3.11 8.39
C TYR A 49 -3.41 -4.09 7.29
N VAL A 50 -4.72 -4.19 7.07
CA VAL A 50 -5.31 -4.95 5.96
C VAL A 50 -6.27 -4.05 5.22
N LEU A 51 -6.06 -3.88 3.91
CA LEU A 51 -7.00 -3.17 3.06
C LEU A 51 -8.24 -4.01 2.79
N ASN A 52 -9.38 -3.34 2.66
CA ASN A 52 -10.55 -3.93 2.06
C ASN A 52 -10.22 -4.37 0.62
N PRO A 53 -10.65 -5.58 0.19
CA PRO A 53 -10.40 -6.08 -1.16
C PRO A 53 -10.81 -5.13 -2.29
N ILE A 54 -11.81 -4.28 -2.08
CA ILE A 54 -12.29 -3.31 -3.08
C ILE A 54 -11.21 -2.24 -3.36
N TYR A 55 -10.48 -1.81 -2.34
CA TYR A 55 -9.44 -0.77 -2.46
C TYR A 55 -8.05 -1.34 -2.74
N SER A 56 -7.86 -2.64 -2.53
CA SER A 56 -6.59 -3.34 -2.73
C SER A 56 -5.93 -3.06 -4.11
N PRO A 57 -6.66 -3.06 -5.25
CA PRO A 57 -6.07 -2.75 -6.56
C PRO A 57 -5.55 -1.32 -6.68
N PHE A 58 -6.19 -0.35 -6.03
CA PHE A 58 -5.80 1.07 -6.11
C PHE A 58 -4.41 1.32 -5.53
N PHE A 59 -4.07 0.58 -4.47
CA PHE A 59 -2.76 0.65 -3.82
C PHE A 59 -1.77 -0.40 -4.34
N LEU A 60 -2.15 -1.17 -5.37
CA LEU A 60 -1.41 -2.33 -5.89
C LEU A 60 -1.01 -3.35 -4.81
N ILE A 61 -1.78 -3.42 -3.72
CA ILE A 61 -1.60 -4.40 -2.65
C ILE A 61 -2.51 -5.59 -2.96
N SER A 62 -1.94 -6.79 -3.02
CA SER A 62 -2.75 -7.98 -3.32
C SER A 62 -3.72 -8.32 -2.18
N TYR A 63 -5.00 -8.49 -2.49
CA TYR A 63 -6.00 -8.98 -1.53
C TYR A 63 -5.77 -10.44 -1.10
N ARG A 64 -5.01 -11.21 -1.90
CA ARG A 64 -4.72 -12.63 -1.64
C ARG A 64 -3.90 -12.80 -0.37
N LYS A 65 -3.83 -13.98 0.21
CA LYS A 65 -2.97 -14.23 1.38
C LYS A 65 -1.50 -14.24 0.94
N GLY A 66 -0.78 -13.16 1.23
CA GLY A 66 0.65 -12.99 0.93
C GLY A 66 1.53 -12.96 2.18
N ARG A 67 2.84 -12.78 1.96
CA ARG A 67 3.79 -12.42 3.02
C ARG A 67 3.51 -10.97 3.47
N LYS A 68 3.80 -10.66 4.73
CA LYS A 68 3.74 -9.28 5.22
C LYS A 68 4.61 -8.37 4.36
N ILE A 69 4.06 -7.20 4.03
CA ILE A 69 4.75 -6.12 3.30
C ILE A 69 5.11 -5.04 4.31
N GLU A 70 6.30 -4.46 4.18
CA GLU A 70 6.68 -3.26 4.92
C GLU A 70 6.77 -2.12 3.90
N ILE A 71 5.99 -1.07 4.15
CA ILE A 71 5.93 0.12 3.30
C ILE A 71 6.46 1.27 4.13
N ASP A 72 7.35 2.07 3.57
CA ASP A 72 7.80 3.30 4.21
C ASP A 72 6.64 4.31 4.32
N ALA A 73 6.55 5.00 5.46
CA ALA A 73 5.64 6.11 5.71
C ALA A 73 5.66 7.18 4.60
N GLY A 74 6.83 7.55 4.07
CA GLY A 74 6.95 8.53 3.00
C GLY A 74 6.31 8.05 1.70
N SER A 75 6.59 6.81 1.31
CA SER A 75 6.01 6.15 0.14
C SER A 75 4.48 6.01 0.27
N LEU A 76 4.00 5.64 1.45
CA LEU A 76 2.57 5.53 1.74
C LEU A 76 1.86 6.90 1.63
N ARG A 77 2.50 7.96 2.13
CA ARG A 77 1.99 9.34 2.01
C ARG A 77 1.77 9.74 0.56
N GLN A 78 2.73 9.43 -0.30
CA GLN A 78 2.60 9.71 -1.74
C GLN A 78 1.47 8.87 -2.36
N MET A 79 1.32 7.60 -1.97
CA MET A 79 0.29 6.72 -2.50
C MET A 79 -1.14 7.21 -2.26
N TYR A 80 -1.49 7.70 -1.06
CA TYR A 80 -2.86 8.15 -0.82
C TYR A 80 -3.14 9.58 -1.29
N LEU A 81 -2.12 10.43 -1.47
CA LEU A 81 -2.27 11.78 -1.99
C LEU A 81 -2.37 11.81 -3.52
N ILE A 82 -1.52 11.04 -4.19
CA ILE A 82 -1.33 11.10 -5.64
C ILE A 82 -1.95 9.87 -6.34
N GLY A 83 -2.12 8.76 -5.63
CA GLY A 83 -2.66 7.51 -6.18
C GLY A 83 -1.60 6.68 -6.91
N GLU A 84 -2.00 6.00 -8.00
CA GLU A 84 -1.13 5.08 -8.74
C GLU A 84 0.14 5.74 -9.30
N GLN A 85 0.10 7.03 -9.62
CA GLN A 85 1.25 7.75 -10.17
C GLN A 85 2.40 7.91 -9.15
N ALA A 86 2.12 7.80 -7.85
CA ALA A 86 3.15 7.79 -6.82
C ALA A 86 3.89 6.44 -6.69
N ILE A 87 3.41 5.39 -7.37
CA ILE A 87 3.99 4.06 -7.23
C ILE A 87 5.22 3.95 -8.13
N THR A 88 6.38 4.33 -7.57
CA THR A 88 7.68 4.19 -8.21
C THR A 88 8.04 2.72 -8.46
N THR A 89 9.01 2.49 -9.35
CA THR A 89 9.52 1.15 -9.68
C THR A 89 10.05 0.40 -8.45
N GLU A 90 10.62 1.11 -7.48
CA GLU A 90 11.11 0.56 -6.22
C GLU A 90 9.96 0.06 -5.33
N VAL A 91 8.92 0.87 -5.19
CA VAL A 91 7.74 0.51 -4.41
C VAL A 91 6.98 -0.63 -5.09
N ARG A 92 6.88 -0.66 -6.43
CA ARG A 92 6.32 -1.81 -7.18
C ARG A 92 7.06 -3.11 -6.85
N LYS A 93 8.39 -3.05 -6.77
CA LYS A 93 9.23 -4.20 -6.42
C LYS A 93 9.02 -4.64 -4.96
N GLN A 94 8.88 -3.69 -4.03
CA GLN A 94 8.56 -3.99 -2.63
C GLN A 94 7.18 -4.64 -2.47
N LEU A 95 6.18 -4.18 -3.24
CA LEU A 95 4.86 -4.78 -3.35
C LEU A 95 4.87 -6.14 -4.05
N ARG A 96 6.03 -6.58 -4.56
CA ARG A 96 6.23 -7.84 -5.29
C ARG A 96 5.24 -8.00 -6.45
N LEU A 97 4.87 -6.90 -7.08
CA LEU A 97 4.20 -6.96 -8.37
C LEU A 97 5.22 -7.54 -9.36
N SER A 98 4.96 -8.73 -9.89
CA SER A 98 5.64 -9.18 -11.11
C SER A 98 5.31 -8.17 -12.19
N ALA A 99 6.32 -7.53 -12.77
CA ALA A 99 6.13 -6.64 -13.91
C ALA A 99 5.37 -7.40 -15.01
N SER A 100 4.07 -7.13 -15.15
CA SER A 100 3.48 -7.12 -16.48
C SER A 100 3.95 -5.80 -17.07
N ASP A 101 4.94 -5.90 -17.95
CA ASP A 101 5.45 -4.77 -18.72
C ASP A 101 4.27 -4.03 -19.36
N GLU A 102 3.93 -2.85 -18.83
CA GLU A 102 3.22 -1.83 -19.59
C GLU A 102 4.24 -1.23 -20.57
N SER A 103 4.63 -2.03 -21.55
CA SER A 103 5.04 -1.49 -22.84
C SER A 103 3.81 -0.80 -23.40
N GLY A 104 3.89 0.51 -23.64
CA GLY A 104 2.82 1.26 -24.29
C GLY A 104 2.41 0.57 -25.60
N ALA A 105 1.35 -0.22 -25.56
CA ALA A 105 0.77 -0.84 -26.73
C ALA A 105 -0.22 0.15 -27.33
N GLN A 106 0.24 0.94 -28.30
CA GLN A 106 -0.66 1.54 -29.28
C GLN A 106 -1.61 0.45 -29.79
N PRO A 107 -2.90 0.75 -30.02
CA PRO A 107 -3.83 -0.22 -30.58
C PRO A 107 -3.34 -0.60 -31.97
N GLN A 108 -2.70 -1.76 -32.12
CA GLN A 108 -2.38 -2.31 -33.42
C GLN A 108 -3.69 -2.69 -34.10
N GLN A 109 -4.19 -1.79 -34.95
CA GLN A 109 -5.29 -2.11 -35.85
C GLN A 109 -4.85 -3.28 -36.73
N ALA A 110 -5.53 -4.41 -36.59
CA ALA A 110 -5.30 -5.57 -37.43
C ALA A 110 -5.55 -5.16 -38.89
N THR A 111 -4.50 -5.18 -39.71
CA THR A 111 -4.62 -5.04 -41.16
C THR A 111 -4.92 -6.41 -41.73
N LEU A 112 -6.09 -6.57 -42.35
CA LEU A 112 -6.45 -7.78 -43.08
C LEU A 112 -5.70 -7.79 -44.43
N LEU A 113 -4.93 -8.86 -44.66
CA LEU A 113 -4.49 -9.29 -45.99
C LEU A 113 -5.52 -10.27 -46.56
#